data_AF-A0A7C3QX15-F1
#
_entry.id   AF-A0A7C3QX15-F1
#
_cell.length_a   1.000
_cell.length_b   1.000
_cell.length_c   1.000
_cell.angle_alpha   90.00
_cell.angle_beta   90.00
_cell.angle_gamma   90.00
#
_symmetry.space_group_name_H-M   'P 1'
#
loop_
_entity.id
_entity.type
_entity.pdbx_description
1 polymer ?
#
loop_
_entity_poly.entity_id
_entity_poly.type
_entity_poly.pdbx_seq_one_letter_code
_entity_poly.pdbx_strand_id
1 'polypeptide(L)'
;LYKRIMDFTDHWTKVGKALGTAVDTYNKASGTLERRVLVTARRLRELRSGTEEEIPVPPAVESLPRPSIQHAGPEEAPETDTGANDNQNQKEA
;
A
#
# COMPACT_ATOMS: atom_id res chain seq x y z
N LEU A 1 9.55 -25.99 3.97
CA LEU A 1 9.36 -24.69 4.68
C LEU A 1 9.29 -23.53 3.69
N TYR A 2 10.29 -23.35 2.81
CA TYR A 2 10.34 -22.28 1.81
C TYR A 2 9.06 -22.13 0.95
N LYS A 3 8.54 -23.22 0.39
CA LYS A 3 7.27 -23.21 -0.36
C LYS A 3 6.09 -22.62 0.43
N ARG A 4 5.96 -22.97 1.72
CA ARG A 4 4.90 -22.43 2.58
C ARG A 4 5.05 -20.93 2.81
N ILE A 5 6.29 -20.43 2.85
CA ILE A 5 6.56 -19.00 2.96
C ILE A 5 6.14 -18.29 1.66
N MET A 6 6.46 -18.85 0.50
CA MET A 6 6.00 -18.31 -0.79
C MET A 6 4.48 -18.27 -0.88
N ASP A 7 3.83 -19.38 -0.54
CA ASP A 7 2.36 -19.47 -0.53
C ASP A 7 1.76 -18.42 0.44
N PHE A 8 2.39 -18.20 1.61
CA PHE A 8 1.96 -17.16 2.55
C PHE A 8 2.13 -15.75 1.97
N THR A 9 3.25 -15.45 1.31
CA THR A 9 3.48 -14.13 0.69
C THR A 9 2.47 -13.80 -0.41
N ASP A 10 1.99 -14.81 -1.14
CA ASP A 10 0.91 -14.65 -2.12
C ASP A 10 -0.42 -14.29 -1.44
N HIS A 11 -0.76 -14.95 -0.34
CA HIS A 11 -1.93 -14.58 0.46
C HIS A 11 -1.79 -13.18 1.05
N TRP A 12 -0.60 -12.82 1.55
CA TRP A 12 -0.32 -11.50 2.10
C TRP A 12 -0.51 -10.39 1.05
N THR A 13 -0.09 -10.64 -0.18
CA THR A 13 -0.30 -9.72 -1.31
C THR A 13 -1.80 -9.51 -1.58
N LYS A 14 -2.61 -10.57 -1.51
CA LYS A 14 -4.07 -10.46 -1.67
C LYS A 14 -4.70 -9.63 -0.54
N VAL A 15 -4.24 -9.81 0.70
CA VAL A 15 -4.69 -9.01 1.85
C VAL A 15 -4.40 -7.52 1.64
N GLY A 16 -3.18 -7.18 1.21
CA GLY A 16 -2.81 -5.79 0.93
C GLY A 16 -3.72 -5.12 -0.11
N LYS A 17 -4.06 -5.85 -1.19
CA LYS A 17 -5.00 -5.37 -2.22
C LYS A 17 -6.41 -5.15 -1.66
N ALA A 18 -6.93 -6.11 -0.89
CA ALA A 18 -8.26 -6.01 -0.29
C ALA A 18 -8.36 -4.82 0.69
N LEU A 19 -7.31 -4.56 1.46
CA LEU A 19 -7.24 -3.42 2.35
C LEU A 19 -7.26 -2.09 1.57
N GLY A 20 -6.52 -2.00 0.46
CA GLY A 20 -6.56 -0.84 -0.43
C GLY A 20 -8.00 -0.54 -0.91
N THR A 21 -8.71 -1.56 -1.40
CA THR A 21 -10.11 -1.42 -1.83
C THR A 21 -11.04 -0.99 -0.69
N ALA A 22 -10.82 -1.52 0.53
CA ALA A 22 -11.62 -1.13 1.69
C ALA A 22 -11.41 0.35 2.06
N VAL A 23 -10.15 0.81 2.05
CA VAL A 23 -9.81 2.23 2.27
C VAL A 23 -10.43 3.11 1.19
N ASP A 24 -10.36 2.74 -0.09
CA ASP A 24 -10.99 3.50 -1.17
C ASP A 24 -12.50 3.62 -1.00
N THR A 25 -13.14 2.53 -0.57
CA THR A 25 -14.60 2.49 -0.34
C THR A 25 -14.98 3.37 0.85
N TYR A 26 -14.21 3.30 1.94
CA TYR A 26 -14.36 4.17 3.09
C TYR A 26 -14.23 5.65 2.71
N ASN A 27 -13.22 6.01 1.91
CA ASN A 27 -12.99 7.39 1.47
C ASN A 27 -14.16 7.92 0.62
N LYS A 28 -14.68 7.10 -0.30
CA LYS A 28 -15.88 7.45 -1.11
C LYS A 28 -17.13 7.63 -0.24
N ALA A 29 -17.32 6.74 0.73
CA ALA A 29 -18.44 6.82 1.67
C ALA A 29 -18.35 8.07 2.55
N SER A 30 -17.16 8.38 3.07
CA SER A 30 -16.90 9.59 3.86
C SER A 30 -17.18 10.87 3.07
N GLY A 31 -16.71 10.95 1.81
CA GLY A 31 -17.04 12.08 0.95
C GLY A 31 -18.55 12.20 0.64
N THR A 32 -19.29 11.09 0.62
CA THR A 32 -20.75 11.09 0.46
C THR A 32 -21.46 11.55 1.74
N LEU A 33 -21.00 11.07 2.90
CA LEU A 33 -21.48 11.48 4.22
C LEU A 33 -21.37 13.00 4.37
N GLU A 34 -20.20 13.56 4.10
CA GLU A 34 -19.93 15.00 4.23
C GLU A 34 -20.76 15.84 3.26
N ARG A 35 -20.75 15.49 1.97
CA ARG A 35 -21.35 16.34 0.92
C ARG A 35 -22.86 16.24 0.83
N ARG A 36 -23.45 15.11 1.24
CA ARG A 36 -24.88 14.83 1.03
C ARG A 36 -25.61 14.65 2.34
N VAL A 37 -25.13 13.76 3.21
CA VAL A 37 -25.87 13.36 4.41
C VAL A 37 -25.86 14.50 5.43
N LEU A 38 -24.68 15.03 5.78
CA LEU A 38 -24.58 16.11 6.78
C LEU A 38 -25.27 17.41 6.31
N VAL A 39 -25.18 17.72 5.01
CA VAL A 39 -25.90 18.87 4.42
C VAL A 39 -27.42 18.68 4.52
N THR A 40 -27.92 17.47 4.22
CA THR A 40 -29.35 17.16 4.32
C THR A 40 -29.82 17.20 5.78
N ALA A 41 -29.02 16.68 6.71
CA ALA A 41 -29.32 16.74 8.14
C ALA A 41 -29.48 18.19 8.64
N ARG A 42 -28.59 19.10 8.22
CA ARG A 42 -28.69 20.54 8.54
C ARG A 42 -30.00 21.15 8.02
N ARG A 43 -30.37 20.90 6.76
CA ARG A 43 -31.63 21.39 6.17
C ARG A 43 -32.87 20.81 6.87
N LEU A 44 -32.83 19.53 7.24
CA LEU A 44 -33.93 18.89 7.98
C LEU A 44 -34.12 19.50 9.37
N ARG A 45 -33.02 19.89 10.04
CA ARG A 45 -33.06 20.62 11.32
C ARG A 45 -33.66 22.02 11.15
N GLU A 46 -33.37 22.70 10.06
CA GLU A 46 -33.96 24.03 9.77
C GLU A 46 -35.48 23.93 9.49
N LEU A 47 -35.94 22.84 8.87
CA LEU A 47 -37.32 22.65 8.45
C LEU A 47 -38.24 22.04 9.53
N ARG A 48 -37.68 21.38 10.54
CA ARG A 48 -38.45 20.77 11.64
C ARG A 48 -37.84 21.22 12.95
N SER A 49 -38.69 21.69 13.88
CA SER A 49 -38.37 21.94 15.30
C SER A 49 -37.99 20.66 16.08
N GLY A 50 -37.28 19.73 15.44
CA GLY A 50 -36.73 18.54 16.07
C GLY A 50 -35.36 18.85 16.70
N THR A 51 -35.01 18.02 17.69
CA THR A 51 -33.78 18.00 18.49
C THR A 51 -32.64 18.89 17.99
N GLU A 52 -32.17 19.79 18.86
CA GLU A 52 -30.99 20.66 18.63
C GLU A 52 -29.67 19.89 18.51
N GLU A 53 -29.67 18.59 18.78
CA GLU A 53 -28.49 17.74 18.76
C GLU A 53 -27.88 17.63 17.35
N GLU A 54 -26.59 17.98 17.25
CA GLU A 54 -25.83 17.89 16.01
C GLU A 54 -25.41 16.46 15.73
N ILE A 55 -25.47 16.02 14.46
CA ILE A 55 -24.95 14.72 14.08
C ILE A 55 -23.43 14.73 14.25
N PRO A 56 -22.87 13.87 15.12
CA PRO A 56 -21.43 13.83 15.32
C PRO A 56 -20.72 13.40 14.03
N VAL A 57 -19.71 14.16 13.63
CA VAL A 57 -18.87 13.83 12.49
C VAL A 57 -17.72 12.95 12.99
N PRO A 58 -17.63 11.68 12.54
CA PRO A 58 -16.51 10.83 12.92
C PRO A 58 -15.20 11.42 12.38
N PRO A 59 -14.09 11.32 13.14
CA PRO A 59 -12.79 11.78 12.66
C PRO A 59 -12.36 10.99 11.42
N ALA A 60 -11.60 11.63 10.54
CA ALA A 60 -11.05 10.97 9.36
C ALA A 60 -10.06 9.86 9.76
N VAL A 61 -10.08 8.75 9.03
CA VAL A 61 -9.08 7.69 9.19
C VAL A 61 -7.90 8.04 8.28
N GLU A 62 -6.81 8.55 8.86
CA GLU A 62 -5.60 8.97 8.12
C GLU A 62 -4.58 7.84 7.91
N SER A 63 -4.94 6.59 8.23
CA SER A 63 -4.02 5.45 8.16
C SER A 63 -3.93 4.88 6.74
N LEU A 64 -2.77 5.00 6.11
CA LEU A 64 -2.45 4.30 4.86
C LEU A 64 -1.88 2.90 5.15
N PRO A 65 -2.16 1.90 4.29
CA PRO A 65 -1.48 0.61 4.36
C PRO A 65 0.04 0.79 4.29
N ARG A 66 0.78 0.17 5.22
CA ARG A 66 2.25 0.22 5.24
C ARG A 66 2.79 -0.38 3.92
N PRO A 67 3.69 0.31 3.20
CA PRO A 67 4.30 -0.25 1.99
C PRO A 67 5.06 -1.53 2.35
N SER A 68 4.86 -2.59 1.57
CA SER A 68 5.63 -3.81 1.74
C SER A 68 7.09 -3.54 1.42
N ILE A 69 8.01 -4.04 2.25
CA ILE A 69 9.45 -3.97 1.98
C ILE A 69 9.69 -4.82 0.73
N GLN A 70 9.96 -4.16 -0.40
CA GLN A 70 10.56 -4.85 -1.55
C GLN A 70 12.00 -5.15 -1.11
N HIS A 71 12.27 -6.39 -0.73
CA HIS A 71 13.65 -6.83 -0.55
C HIS A 71 14.32 -6.72 -1.92
N ALA A 72 15.18 -5.71 -2.11
CA ALA A 72 16.20 -5.74 -3.14
C ALA A 72 17.07 -6.98 -2.84
N GLY A 73 17.08 -7.94 -3.75
CA GLY A 73 17.94 -9.13 -3.66
C GLY A 73 19.42 -8.74 -3.64
N PRO A 74 20.30 -9.64 -3.18
CA PRO A 74 21.69 -9.32 -2.89
C PRO A 74 22.42 -8.81 -4.13
N GLU A 75 23.13 -7.70 -3.94
CA GLU A 75 24.15 -7.16 -4.83
C GLU A 75 24.99 -8.31 -5.41
N GLU A 76 24.94 -8.47 -6.74
CA GLU A 76 25.76 -9.43 -7.48
C GLU A 76 27.22 -9.23 -7.08
N ALA A 77 27.79 -10.20 -6.39
CA ALA A 77 29.22 -10.20 -6.11
C ALA A 77 29.96 -10.17 -7.46
N PRO A 78 30.98 -9.29 -7.64
CA PRO A 78 31.73 -9.26 -8.88
C PRO A 78 32.40 -10.61 -9.04
N GLU A 79 32.03 -11.33 -10.09
CA GLU A 79 32.77 -12.49 -10.56
C GLU A 79 34.19 -12.02 -10.86
N THR A 80 35.14 -12.33 -9.97
CA THR A 80 36.56 -12.19 -10.29
C THR A 80 36.86 -13.26 -11.33
N ASP A 81 36.70 -12.89 -12.60
CA ASP A 81 37.33 -13.53 -13.74
C ASP A 81 38.85 -13.41 -13.56
N THR A 82 39.42 -14.25 -12.71
CA THR A 82 40.85 -14.59 -12.79
C THR A 82 40.96 -15.71 -13.81
N GLY A 83 40.69 -15.36 -15.06
CA GLY A 83 41.07 -16.14 -16.22
C GLY A 83 42.59 -16.28 -16.22
N ALA A 84 43.04 -17.50 -15.97
CA ALA A 84 44.37 -17.95 -16.31
C ALA A 84 44.65 -17.59 -17.78
N ASN A 85 45.64 -16.72 -18.01
CA ASN A 85 46.28 -16.59 -19.31
C ASN A 85 47.79 -16.77 -19.13
N ASP A 86 48.17 -18.03 -18.90
CA ASP A 86 49.42 -18.54 -19.41
C ASP A 86 49.28 -18.61 -20.93
N ASN A 87 50.10 -17.83 -21.64
CA ASN A 87 51.01 -18.29 -22.70
C ASN A 87 51.11 -17.30 -23.88
N GLN A 88 52.35 -17.17 -24.37
CA GLN A 88 52.76 -16.67 -25.69
C GLN A 88 52.61 -15.17 -25.98
N ASN A 89 53.67 -14.40 -25.70
CA ASN A 89 54.45 -13.77 -26.79
C ASN A 89 55.81 -13.23 -26.29
N GLN A 90 56.85 -14.06 -26.31
CA GLN A 90 58.22 -13.57 -26.45
C GLN A 90 58.75 -14.12 -27.78
N LYS A 91 58.48 -13.38 -28.86
CA LYS A 91 59.20 -13.49 -30.12
C LYS A 91 60.14 -12.29 -30.24
N GLU A 92 61.43 -12.61 -30.22
CA GLU A 92 62.45 -12.14 -31.17
C GLU A 92 62.47 -10.65 -31.53
N ALA A 93 63.43 -9.91 -30.96
CA ALA A 93 64.42 -9.06 -31.67
C ALA A 93 65.36 -8.39 -30.66
#